data_AF-A0A532ECD0-F1
#
_entry.id   AF-A0A532ECD0-F1
#
_cell.length_a   1.000
_cell.length_b   1.000
_cell.length_c   1.000
_cell.angle_alpha   90.00
_cell.angle_beta   90.00
_cell.angle_gamma   90.00
#
_symmetry.space_group_name_H-M   'P 1'
#
loop_
_entity.id
_entity.type
_entity.pdbx_description
1 polymer ?
#
loop_
_entity_poly.entity_id
_entity_poly.type
_entity_poly.pdbx_seq_one_letter_code
_entity_poly.pdbx_strand_id
1 'polypeptide(L)'
;MRKRYSPTEWMTALERDPGLRGLSPTAAAKRLNISEQELGALILNGALNVADIYEDGEVVNVIIADRDIQRYAAKSAEMKLEQ
;
A
#
# COMPACT_ATOMS: atom_id res chain seq x y z
N MET A 1 4.96 0.91 -6.58
CA MET A 1 6.44 0.89 -6.41
C MET A 1 6.75 0.38 -5.01
N ARG A 2 7.77 -0.46 -4.83
CA ARG A 2 8.10 -1.09 -3.53
C ARG A 2 9.39 -0.50 -2.97
N LYS A 3 9.38 -0.08 -1.71
CA LYS A 3 10.53 0.49 -0.99
C LYS A 3 10.76 -0.27 0.31
N ARG A 4 12.03 -0.32 0.73
CA ARG A 4 12.45 -0.99 1.96
C ARG A 4 12.88 0.05 2.99
N TYR A 5 12.54 -0.20 4.25
CA TYR A 5 12.91 0.64 5.39
C TYR A 5 13.37 -0.23 6.55
N SER A 6 14.40 0.18 7.27
CA SER A 6 14.57 -0.22 8.67
C SER A 6 13.49 0.44 9.55
N PRO A 7 13.29 0.03 10.83
CA PRO A 7 12.27 0.63 11.68
C PRO A 7 12.52 2.12 11.92
N THR A 8 13.79 2.54 12.04
CA THR A 8 14.17 3.94 12.24
C THR A 8 13.94 4.79 10.98
N GLU A 9 14.30 4.27 9.81
CA GLU A 9 14.03 4.93 8.53
C GLU A 9 12.53 5.05 8.29
N TRP A 10 11.76 4.03 8.68
CA TRP A 10 10.31 4.04 8.57
C TRP A 10 9.68 5.15 9.42
N MET A 11 10.10 5.29 10.68
CA MET A 11 9.63 6.40 11.54
C MET A 11 9.95 7.76 10.92
N THR A 12 11.18 7.95 10.43
CA THR A 12 11.59 9.20 9.77
C THR A 12 10.77 9.46 8.49
N ALA A 13 10.49 8.41 7.70
CA ALA A 13 9.68 8.52 6.50
C ALA A 13 8.22 8.90 6.83
N LEU A 14 7.65 8.30 7.88
CA LEU A 14 6.29 8.60 8.35
C LEU A 14 6.15 10.02 8.87
N GLU A 15 7.16 10.56 9.55
CA GLU A 15 7.16 11.96 10.01
C GLU A 15 7.16 12.94 8.83
N ARG A 16 7.90 12.61 7.77
CA ARG A 16 8.00 13.43 6.56
C ARG A 16 6.79 13.31 5.64
N ASP A 17 6.20 12.12 5.54
CA ASP A 17 5.00 11.85 4.73
C ASP A 17 4.02 10.96 5.51
N PRO A 18 3.09 11.55 6.29
CA PRO A 18 2.05 10.82 6.98
C PRO A 18 1.16 9.99 6.05
N GLY A 19 1.13 10.30 4.75
CA GLY A 19 0.39 9.55 3.74
C GLY A 19 0.98 8.16 3.43
N LEU A 20 2.16 7.83 3.97
CA LEU A 20 2.74 6.49 3.94
C LEU A 20 2.09 5.54 4.97
N ARG A 21 1.38 6.07 5.98
CA ARG A 21 0.54 5.23 6.86
C ARG A 21 -0.44 4.44 6.00
N GLY A 22 -0.75 3.24 6.43
CA GLY A 22 -1.41 2.30 5.54
C GLY A 22 -1.88 1.02 6.19
N LEU A 23 -2.30 0.11 5.33
CA LEU A 23 -2.84 -1.19 5.70
C LEU A 23 -1.88 -2.30 5.30
N SER A 24 -1.97 -3.44 5.98
CA SER A 24 -1.33 -4.66 5.48
C SER A 24 -1.94 -5.09 4.14
N PRO A 25 -1.23 -5.89 3.31
CA PRO A 25 -1.76 -6.34 2.03
C PRO A 25 -3.14 -6.98 2.13
N THR A 26 -3.34 -7.89 3.09
CA THR A 26 -4.63 -8.56 3.29
C THR A 26 -5.74 -7.58 3.70
N ALA A 27 -5.44 -6.59 4.54
CA ALA A 27 -6.41 -5.56 4.92
C ALA A 27 -6.73 -4.62 3.76
N ALA A 28 -5.74 -4.27 2.92
CA ALA A 28 -5.93 -3.46 1.73
C ALA A 28 -6.79 -4.19 0.68
N ALA A 29 -6.53 -5.48 0.41
CA ALA A 29 -7.36 -6.30 -0.48
C ALA A 29 -8.82 -6.33 -0.03
N LYS A 30 -9.06 -6.58 1.26
CA LYS A 30 -10.40 -6.53 1.86
C LYS A 30 -11.06 -5.16 1.71
N ARG A 31 -10.31 -4.08 1.98
CA ARG A 31 -10.82 -2.70 1.90
C ARG A 31 -11.23 -2.30 0.48
N LEU A 32 -10.51 -2.80 -0.52
CA LEU A 32 -10.78 -2.57 -1.95
C LEU A 32 -11.78 -3.57 -2.54
N ASN A 33 -12.16 -4.61 -1.78
CA ASN A 33 -12.99 -5.71 -2.24
C ASN A 33 -12.43 -6.37 -3.52
N ILE A 34 -11.13 -6.66 -3.51
CA ILE A 34 -10.40 -7.36 -4.59
C ILE A 34 -9.66 -8.57 -4.03
N SER A 35 -9.28 -9.49 -4.91
CA SER A 35 -8.43 -10.63 -4.55
C SER A 35 -6.99 -10.22 -4.25
N GLU A 36 -6.25 -11.07 -3.53
CA GLU A 36 -4.81 -10.86 -3.31
C GLU A 36 -4.00 -10.89 -4.61
N GLN A 37 -4.47 -11.64 -5.62
CA GLN A 37 -3.85 -11.68 -6.94
C GLN A 37 -4.00 -10.34 -7.67
N GLU A 38 -5.19 -9.74 -7.65
CA GLU A 38 -5.43 -8.41 -8.20
C GLU A 38 -4.63 -7.35 -7.45
N LEU A 39 -4.60 -7.42 -6.12
CA LEU A 39 -3.76 -6.53 -5.31
C LEU A 39 -2.28 -6.65 -5.72
N GLY A 40 -1.78 -7.87 -5.91
CA GLY A 40 -0.42 -8.12 -6.39
C GLY A 40 -0.15 -7.46 -7.74
N ALA A 41 -1.10 -7.53 -8.68
CA ALA A 41 -0.99 -6.86 -9.98
C ALA A 41 -0.91 -5.33 -9.84
N LEU A 42 -1.70 -4.73 -8.94
CA LEU A 42 -1.66 -3.29 -8.65
C LEU A 42 -0.35 -2.85 -7.98
N ILE A 43 0.26 -3.71 -7.18
CA ILE A 43 1.58 -3.44 -6.60
C ILE A 43 2.66 -3.49 -7.70
N LEU A 44 2.62 -4.54 -8.54
CA LEU A 44 3.58 -4.78 -9.62
C LEU A 44 3.54 -3.70 -10.70
N ASN A 45 2.35 -3.23 -11.08
CA ASN A 45 2.20 -2.17 -12.08
C ASN A 45 2.46 -0.77 -11.50
N GLY A 46 2.67 -0.66 -10.19
CA GLY A 46 3.03 0.57 -9.51
C GLY A 46 1.85 1.44 -9.07
N ALA A 47 0.60 1.02 -9.27
CA ALA A 47 -0.59 1.74 -8.82
C ALA A 47 -0.68 1.84 -7.29
N LEU A 48 -0.13 0.86 -6.58
CA LEU A 48 0.00 0.88 -5.11
C LEU A 48 1.46 0.95 -4.69
N ASN A 49 1.77 1.88 -3.79
CA ASN A 49 3.08 1.92 -3.14
C ASN A 49 3.11 1.03 -1.91
N VAL A 50 4.23 0.31 -1.77
CA VAL A 50 4.45 -0.65 -0.70
C VAL A 50 5.73 -0.29 0.04
N ALA A 51 5.63 -0.26 1.36
CA ALA A 51 6.76 -0.16 2.27
C ALA A 51 6.96 -1.52 2.96
N ASP A 52 8.08 -2.17 2.66
CA ASP A 52 8.54 -3.34 3.39
C ASP A 52 9.45 -2.87 4.53
N ILE A 53 9.11 -3.20 5.76
CA ILE A 53 9.87 -2.83 6.96
C ILE A 53 10.66 -4.05 7.41
N TYR A 54 11.97 -3.91 7.48
CA TYR A 54 12.91 -4.99 7.81
C TYR A 54 13.51 -4.79 9.19
N GLU A 55 13.64 -5.87 9.94
CA GLU A 55 14.38 -5.93 11.20
C GLU A 55 15.19 -7.24 11.18
N ASP A 56 16.47 -7.16 11.55
CA ASP A 56 17.38 -8.32 11.56
C ASP A 56 17.44 -9.15 10.26
N GLY A 57 17.25 -8.49 9.11
CA GLY A 57 17.30 -9.11 7.78
C GLY A 57 15.97 -9.69 7.28
N GLU A 58 14.94 -9.71 8.13
CA GLU A 58 13.62 -10.25 7.81
C GLU A 58 12.59 -9.15 7.63
N VAL A 59 11.57 -9.40 6.79
CA VAL A 59 10.42 -8.47 6.69
C VAL A 59 9.51 -8.70 7.88
N VAL A 60 9.46 -7.73 8.79
CA VAL A 60 8.58 -7.77 9.96
C VAL A 60 7.23 -7.14 9.69
N ASN A 61 7.13 -6.23 8.71
CA ASN A 61 5.88 -5.58 8.36
C ASN A 61 5.84 -5.14 6.90
N VAL A 62 4.65 -5.17 6.30
CA VAL A 62 4.39 -4.70 4.93
C VAL A 62 3.21 -3.76 4.96
N ILE A 63 3.41 -2.54 4.50
CA ILE A 63 2.40 -1.47 4.51
C ILE A 63 2.12 -1.04 3.07
N ILE A 64 0.84 -1.02 2.70
CA ILE A 64 0.34 -0.37 1.49
C ILE A 64 -0.22 0.99 1.88
N ALA A 65 0.31 2.05 1.30
CA ALA A 65 -0.03 3.42 1.67
C ALA A 65 -1.52 3.73 1.48
N ASP A 66 -2.18 4.25 2.53
CA ASP A 66 -3.62 4.50 2.55
C ASP A 66 -4.03 5.52 1.48
N ARG A 67 -3.17 6.52 1.22
CA ARG A 67 -3.35 7.49 0.13
C ARG A 67 -3.56 6.82 -1.23
N ASP A 68 -2.84 5.74 -1.53
CA ASP A 68 -2.97 5.05 -2.81
C ASP A 68 -4.19 4.15 -2.84
N ILE A 69 -4.52 3.51 -1.70
CA ILE A 69 -5.77 2.74 -1.52
C ILE A 69 -6.99 3.63 -1.79
N GLN A 70 -7.03 4.82 -1.19
CA GLN A 70 -8.11 5.79 -1.37
C GLN A 70 -8.20 6.28 -2.82
N ARG A 71 -7.06 6.61 -3.45
CA ARG A 71 -7.01 7.04 -4.86
C ARG A 71 -7.52 5.96 -5.80
N TYR A 72 -7.13 4.70 -5.58
CA TYR A 72 -7.62 3.59 -6.38
C TYR A 72 -9.13 3.40 -6.18
N ALA A 73 -9.61 3.39 -4.94
CA ALA A 73 -11.02 3.24 -4.64
C ALA A 73 -11.89 4.35 -5.29
N ALA A 74 -11.41 5.60 -5.28
CA ALA A 74 -12.09 6.71 -5.93
C ALA A 74 -12.18 6.52 -7.46
N LYS A 75 -11.06 6.21 -8.12
CA LYS A 75 -11.04 5.93 -9.57
C LYS A 75 -11.92 4.74 -9.96
N SER A 76 -11.90 3.67 -9.16
CA SER A 76 -12.75 2.51 -9.39
C SER A 76 -14.24 2.82 -9.22
N ALA A 77 -14.60 3.79 -8.38
CA ALA A 77 -15.98 4.25 -8.23
C ALA A 77 -16.42 5.11 -9.42
N GLU A 78 -15.56 6.01 -9.90
CA GLU A 78 -15.81 6.86 -11.09
C GLU A 78 -16.09 6.00 -12.33
N MET A 79 -15.24 5.00 -12.62
CA MET A 79 -15.44 4.11 -13.78
C MET A 79 -16.72 3.26 -13.72
N LYS A 80 -17.27 3.02 -12.51
CA LYS A 80 -18.53 2.29 -12.33
C LYS A 80 -19.76 3.16 -12.55
N LEU A 81 -19.61 4.49 -12.48
CA LEU A 81 -20.69 5.45 -12.73
C LEU A 81 -20.81 5.81 -14.22
N GLU A 82 -19.77 5.57 -15.00
CA GLU A 82 -19.74 5.81 -16.46
C GLU A 82 -20.14 4.58 -17.30
N GLN A 83 -20.50 3.45 -16.67
CA GLN A 83 -21.00 2.22 -17.31
C GLN A 83 -22.50 2.07 -17.13
#